data_AF-A0A837IEH2-F1
#
_entry.id   AF-A0A837IEH2-F1
#
_cell.length_a   1.000
_cell.length_b   1.000
_cell.length_c   1.000
_cell.angle_alpha   90.00
_cell.angle_beta   90.00
_cell.angle_gamma   90.00
#
_symmetry.space_group_name_H-M   'P 1'
#
loop_
_entity.id
_entity.type
_entity.pdbx_description
1 polymer ?
#
loop_
_entity_poly.entity_id
_entity_poly.type
_entity_poly.pdbx_seq_one_letter_code
_entity_poly.pdbx_strand_id
1 'polypeptide(L)'
;MSVSRDLIKEWYAKGKEKGATHMIIVCDTLEYEDFPVYVMPTESAREKAQAESIKPMQRVMEVYSLSLPVLDQYREARAFHYD
;
A
#
# COMPACT_ATOMS: atom_id res chain seq x y z
N MET A 1 -7.13 -13.44 -4.11
CA MET A 1 -6.98 -13.93 -2.71
C MET A 1 -6.78 -12.71 -1.83
N SER A 2 -7.15 -12.73 -0.55
CA SER A 2 -6.76 -11.64 0.36
C SER A 2 -5.31 -11.85 0.81
N VAL A 3 -4.45 -10.85 0.71
CA VAL A 3 -3.08 -10.90 1.24
C VAL A 3 -3.06 -11.29 2.72
N SER A 4 -2.17 -12.23 3.04
CA SER A 4 -1.94 -12.68 4.41
C SER A 4 -1.32 -11.58 5.27
N ARG A 5 -1.71 -11.53 6.54
CA ARG A 5 -1.27 -10.52 7.51
C ARG A 5 0.26 -10.45 7.64
N ASP A 6 0.92 -11.59 7.55
CA ASP A 6 2.38 -11.68 7.65
C ASP A 6 3.08 -11.08 6.43
N LEU A 7 2.46 -11.20 5.25
CA LEU A 7 2.98 -10.61 4.01
C LEU A 7 2.90 -9.08 4.04
N ILE A 8 1.81 -8.51 4.58
CA ILE A 8 1.68 -7.05 4.81
C ILE A 8 2.79 -6.56 5.75
N LYS A 9 3.06 -7.29 6.83
CA LYS A 9 4.13 -6.93 7.78
C LYS A 9 5.51 -6.98 7.11
N GLU A 10 5.78 -8.00 6.30
CA GLU A 10 7.01 -8.08 5.53
C GLU A 10 7.17 -6.90 4.57
N TRP A 11 6.11 -6.56 3.82
CA TRP A 11 6.15 -5.42 2.91
C TRP A 11 6.30 -4.10 3.65
N TYR A 12 5.62 -3.94 4.77
CA TYR A 12 5.73 -2.77 5.63
C TYR A 12 7.17 -2.60 6.15
N ALA A 13 7.81 -3.69 6.60
CA ALA A 13 9.21 -3.68 7.04
C ALA A 13 10.16 -3.33 5.88
N LYS A 14 9.97 -3.97 4.71
CA LYS A 14 10.77 -3.68 3.49
C LYS A 14 10.60 -2.23 3.03
N GLY A 15 9.40 -1.66 3.14
CA GLY A 15 9.13 -0.26 2.84
C GLY A 15 9.90 0.69 3.76
N LYS A 16 9.95 0.38 5.06
CA LYS A 16 10.75 1.12 6.03
C LYS A 16 12.25 1.03 5.74
N GLU A 17 12.76 -0.15 5.43
CA GLU A 17 14.17 -0.34 5.05
C GLU A 17 14.54 0.47 3.80
N LYS A 18 13.59 0.62 2.86
CA LYS A 18 13.76 1.46 1.66
C LYS A 18 13.65 2.97 1.94
N GLY A 19 13.26 3.38 3.15
CA GLY A 19 13.02 4.79 3.48
C GLY A 19 11.76 5.37 2.82
N ALA A 20 10.78 4.53 2.49
CA ALA A 20 9.49 4.98 1.96
C ALA A 20 8.63 5.65 3.05
N THR A 21 7.72 6.52 2.65
CA THR A 21 6.73 7.16 3.55
C THR A 21 5.44 6.37 3.62
N HIS A 22 5.01 5.82 2.49
CA HIS A 22 3.76 5.07 2.36
C HIS A 22 3.95 3.77 1.59
N MET A 23 3.04 2.84 1.86
CA MET A 23 2.90 1.58 1.16
C MET A 23 1.45 1.46 0.67
N ILE A 24 1.26 1.44 -0.64
CA ILE A 24 -0.03 1.28 -1.30
C ILE A 24 -0.16 -0.20 -1.68
N ILE A 25 -1.23 -0.86 -1.25
CA ILE A 25 -1.57 -2.20 -1.75
C ILE A 25 -2.43 -2.02 -3.00
N VAL A 26 -1.97 -2.59 -4.10
CA VAL A 26 -2.65 -2.59 -5.40
C VAL A 26 -3.00 -4.03 -5.75
N CYS A 27 -4.22 -4.26 -6.21
CA CYS A 27 -4.68 -5.54 -6.74
C CYS A 27 -4.63 -5.51 -8.26
N ASP A 28 -3.89 -6.44 -8.86
CA ASP A 28 -4.01 -6.75 -10.28
C ASP A 28 -5.34 -7.47 -10.52
N THR A 29 -6.18 -6.95 -11.42
CA THR A 29 -7.53 -7.49 -11.70
C THR A 29 -7.53 -8.58 -12.79
N LEU A 30 -6.37 -8.84 -13.41
CA LEU A 30 -6.18 -9.91 -14.38
C LEU A 30 -5.74 -11.20 -13.68
N GLU A 31 -4.77 -11.10 -12.76
CA GLU A 31 -4.24 -12.22 -11.99
C GLU A 31 -4.85 -12.33 -10.58
N TYR A 32 -5.60 -11.32 -10.12
CA TYR A 32 -6.20 -11.22 -8.78
C TYR A 32 -5.17 -11.35 -7.65
N GLU A 33 -3.97 -10.82 -7.91
CA GLU A 33 -2.83 -10.78 -7.00
C GLU A 33 -2.59 -9.35 -6.51
N ASP A 34 -2.39 -9.22 -5.21
CA ASP A 34 -2.09 -7.95 -4.56
C ASP A 34 -0.57 -7.76 -4.45
N PHE A 35 -0.10 -6.53 -4.63
CA PHE A 35 1.31 -6.18 -4.53
C PHE A 35 1.53 -4.79 -3.90
N PRO A 36 2.68 -4.57 -3.22
CA PRO A 36 2.98 -3.31 -2.56
C PRO A 36 3.66 -2.33 -3.52
N VAL A 37 3.15 -1.11 -3.56
CA VAL A 37 3.77 0.04 -4.22
C VAL A 37 4.26 1.00 -3.14
N TYR A 38 5.58 1.22 -3.10
CA TYR A 38 6.19 2.12 -2.14
C TYR A 38 6.23 3.55 -2.65
N VAL A 39 5.92 4.49 -1.78
CA VAL A 39 5.98 5.94 -2.04
C VAL A 39 7.20 6.50 -1.34
N MET A 40 8.09 7.14 -2.08
CA MET A 40 9.30 7.74 -1.53
C MET A 40 8.99 9.11 -0.90
N PRO A 41 9.85 9.64 -0.01
CA PRO A 41 9.62 10.93 0.67
C PRO A 41 9.45 12.14 -0.27
N THR A 42 9.93 12.04 -1.50
CA THR A 42 9.80 13.08 -2.53
C THR A 42 8.53 12.96 -3.35
N GLU A 43 7.71 11.94 -3.12
CA GLU A 43 6.50 11.64 -3.88
C GLU A 43 5.25 11.82 -3.00
N SER A 44 4.15 12.24 -3.61
CA SER A 44 2.85 12.31 -2.95
C SER A 44 2.16 10.95 -2.97
N ALA A 45 1.77 10.43 -1.80
CA ALA A 45 1.04 9.17 -1.70
C ALA A 45 -0.30 9.23 -2.44
N ARG A 46 -0.98 10.38 -2.39
CA ARG A 46 -2.23 10.60 -3.12
C ARG A 46 -2.04 10.57 -4.63
N GLU A 47 -1.03 11.25 -5.15
CA GLU A 47 -0.75 11.26 -6.60
C GLU A 47 -0.35 9.87 -7.09
N LYS A 48 0.48 9.17 -6.32
CA LYS A 48 0.91 7.81 -6.66
C LYS A 48 -0.26 6.82 -6.63
N ALA A 49 -1.12 6.87 -5.61
CA ALA A 49 -2.34 6.07 -5.57
C ALA A 49 -3.30 6.39 -6.72
N GLN A 50 -3.46 7.66 -7.07
CA GLN A 50 -4.28 8.06 -8.21
C GLN A 50 -3.71 7.53 -9.53
N ALA A 51 -2.38 7.63 -9.73
CA ALA A 51 -1.71 7.08 -10.90
C ALA A 51 -1.90 5.56 -11.00
N GLU A 52 -1.77 4.83 -9.89
CA GLU A 52 -2.04 3.40 -9.86
C GLU A 52 -3.53 3.08 -10.09
N SER A 53 -4.46 3.93 -9.65
CA SER A 53 -5.90 3.71 -9.86
C SER A 53 -6.37 4.01 -11.29
N ILE A 54 -5.63 4.80 -12.07
CA ILE A 54 -5.97 5.13 -13.47
C ILE A 54 -5.49 4.04 -14.42
N LYS A 55 -4.43 3.30 -14.04
CA LYS A 55 -3.89 2.23 -14.87
C LYS A 55 -4.96 1.16 -15.13
N PRO A 56 -5.08 0.68 -16.37
CA PRO A 56 -6.01 -0.40 -16.68
C PRO A 56 -5.58 -1.67 -15.95
N MET A 57 -6.56 -2.52 -15.66
CA MET A 57 -6.35 -3.85 -15.08
C MET A 57 -5.79 -3.88 -13.65
N GLN A 58 -5.81 -2.79 -12.90
CA GLN A 58 -5.41 -2.79 -11.49
C GLN A 58 -6.27 -1.85 -10.65
N ARG A 59 -6.29 -2.09 -9.33
CA ARG A 59 -7.11 -1.33 -8.37
C ARG A 59 -6.36 -1.10 -7.07
N VAL A 60 -6.34 0.14 -6.59
CA VAL A 60 -5.85 0.44 -5.23
C VAL A 60 -6.80 -0.14 -4.20
N MET A 61 -6.26 -0.96 -3.30
CA MET A 61 -7.00 -1.62 -2.24
C MET A 61 -6.88 -0.88 -0.93
N GLU A 62 -5.66 -0.54 -0.54
CA GLU A 62 -5.33 0.08 0.75
C GLU A 62 -4.09 0.98 0.63
N VAL A 63 -3.97 1.96 1.51
CA VAL A 63 -2.80 2.83 1.64
C VAL A 63 -2.41 2.91 3.11
N TYR A 64 -1.21 2.40 3.39
CA TYR A 64 -0.62 2.39 4.72
C TYR A 64 0.44 3.49 4.84
N SER A 65 0.39 4.23 5.95
CA SER A 65 1.47 5.13 6.35
C SER A 65 2.54 4.34 7.10
N LEU A 66 3.79 4.42 6.63
CA LEU A 66 4.93 3.80 7.31
C LEU A 66 5.36 4.58 8.56
N SER A 67 4.84 5.78 8.76
CA SER A 67 5.05 6.57 9.98
C SER A 67 4.20 6.09 11.16
N LEU A 68 3.06 5.45 10.90
CA LEU A 68 2.10 5.00 11.90
C LEU A 68 2.24 3.50 12.20
N PRO A 69 1.93 3.02 13.41
CA PRO A 69 1.94 1.59 13.72
C PRO A 69 1.04 0.80 12.77
N VAL A 70 1.60 -0.24 12.12
CA VAL A 70 0.86 -1.08 11.18
C VAL A 70 -0.36 -1.72 11.84
N LEU A 71 -0.27 -2.06 13.13
CA LEU A 71 -1.34 -2.72 13.89
C LEU A 71 -2.64 -1.90 14.00
N ASP A 72 -2.54 -0.58 14.03
CA ASP A 72 -3.72 0.29 14.15
C ASP A 72 -4.44 0.40 12.81
N GLN A 73 -3.68 0.59 11.74
CA GLN A 73 -4.17 0.61 10.35
C GLN A 73 -4.74 -0.75 9.94
N TYR A 74 -4.12 -1.81 10.42
CA TYR A 74 -4.49 -3.20 10.18
C TYR A 74 -5.88 -3.58 10.74
N ARG A 75 -6.41 -2.82 11.72
CA ARG A 75 -7.74 -3.06 12.31
C ARG A 75 -8.85 -2.36 11.55
N GLU A 76 -8.52 -1.48 10.62
CA GLU A 76 -9.50 -0.79 9.80
C GLU A 76 -10.07 -1.74 8.73
N ALA A 77 -11.28 -1.46 8.26
CA ALA A 77 -11.88 -2.25 7.19
C ALA A 77 -11.08 -2.12 5.87
N ARG A 78 -10.53 -0.92 5.62
CA ARG A 78 -9.50 -0.60 4.62
C ARG A 78 -8.75 0.65 5.07
N ALA A 79 -7.43 0.56 5.14
CA ALA A 79 -6.58 1.70 5.44
C ALA A 79 -6.47 2.63 4.21
N PHE A 80 -6.63 3.94 4.40
CA PHE A 80 -6.45 4.95 3.34
C PHE A 80 -5.73 6.19 3.88
N HIS A 81 -4.57 5.97 4.48
CA HIS A 81 -3.73 7.03 5.07
C HIS A 81 -2.90 7.69 3.97
N TYR A 82 -3.22 8.94 3.64
CA TYR A 82 -2.55 9.72 2.59
C TYR A 82 -1.70 10.89 3.15
N ASP A 83 -1.62 10.98 4.49
CA ASP A 83 -1.09 12.13 5.26
C ASP A 83 0.43 12.33 5.16
#